data_AF-A0A7S1HAP1-F1
#
_entry.id   AF-A0A7S1HAP1-F1
#
_cell.length_a   1.000
_cell.length_b   1.000
_cell.length_c   1.000
_cell.angle_alpha   90.00
_cell.angle_beta   90.00
_cell.angle_gamma   90.00
#
_symmetry.space_group_name_H-M   'P 1'
#
loop_
_entity.id
_entity.type
_entity.pdbx_description
1 polymer ?
#
loop_
_entity_poly.entity_id
_entity_poly.type
_entity_poly.pdbx_seq_one_letter_code
_entity_poly.pdbx_strand_id
1 'polypeptide(L)'
;GGGMPRLSSLSAELDFPPGAVDKLSKAGIKTSENLLWFATCGQGIARQVNMSEEEMDSILDAVTQHFSATPRLASELWLDWKSTVCSLETGCSAFDELVGFIFTDEVTELV
;
A
#
# COMPACT_ATOMS: atom_id res chain seq x y z
N GLY A 1 -4.46 -8.18 10.84
CA GLY A 1 -4.46 -8.01 9.38
C GLY A 1 -5.82 -7.54 8.90
N GLY A 2 -6.03 -6.22 8.81
CA GLY A 2 -7.12 -5.64 8.05
C GLY A 2 -6.58 -5.31 6.67
N GLY A 3 -6.96 -6.08 5.65
CA GLY A 3 -6.55 -5.78 4.27
C GLY A 3 -7.11 -4.43 3.85
N MET A 4 -6.28 -3.59 3.23
CA MET A 4 -6.70 -2.31 2.67
C MET A 4 -7.85 -2.52 1.66
N PRO A 5 -8.86 -1.63 1.65
CA PRO A 5 -10.04 -1.82 0.83
C PRO A 5 -9.72 -1.85 -0.68
N ARG A 6 -10.49 -2.65 -1.41
CA ARG A 6 -10.46 -2.67 -2.88
C ARG A 6 -10.94 -1.33 -3.43
N LEU A 7 -10.39 -0.90 -4.56
CA LEU A 7 -10.80 0.36 -5.19
C LEU A 7 -12.29 0.43 -5.52
N SER A 8 -12.91 -0.71 -5.88
CA SER A 8 -14.35 -0.78 -6.18
C SER A 8 -15.23 -0.43 -4.98
N SER A 9 -14.76 -0.70 -3.76
CA SER A 9 -15.47 -0.34 -2.53
C SER A 9 -15.22 1.11 -2.18
N LEU A 10 -13.97 1.56 -2.30
CA LEU A 10 -13.55 2.90 -1.96
C LEU A 10 -14.09 3.98 -2.91
N SER A 11 -14.25 3.65 -4.19
CA SER A 11 -14.70 4.61 -5.21
C SER A 11 -16.10 5.15 -4.97
N ALA A 12 -16.96 4.36 -4.31
CA ALA A 12 -18.32 4.78 -3.96
C ALA A 12 -18.34 5.74 -2.76
N GLU A 13 -17.34 5.64 -1.88
CA GLU A 13 -17.21 6.48 -0.68
C GLU A 13 -16.50 7.80 -0.99
N LEU A 14 -15.55 7.78 -1.93
CA LEU A 14 -14.69 8.93 -2.28
C LEU A 14 -15.07 9.62 -3.60
N ASP A 15 -16.22 9.25 -4.18
CA ASP A 15 -16.77 9.86 -5.40
C ASP A 15 -15.77 9.94 -6.57
N PHE A 16 -15.17 8.80 -6.90
CA PHE A 16 -14.19 8.76 -8.00
C PHE A 16 -14.84 9.09 -9.35
N PRO A 17 -14.11 9.75 -10.27
CA PRO A 17 -14.59 10.00 -11.62
C PRO A 17 -15.09 8.72 -12.32
N PRO A 18 -16.18 8.80 -13.10
CA PRO A 18 -16.70 7.65 -13.84
C PRO A 18 -15.62 6.97 -14.69
N GLY A 19 -15.47 5.65 -14.55
CA GLY A 19 -14.47 4.86 -15.28
C GLY A 19 -13.05 4.92 -14.71
N ALA A 20 -12.79 5.70 -13.65
CA ALA A 20 -11.48 5.75 -13.00
C ALA A 20 -11.05 4.38 -12.46
N VAL A 21 -11.96 3.65 -11.79
CA VAL A 21 -11.68 2.32 -11.23
C VAL A 21 -11.25 1.33 -12.31
N ASP A 22 -11.88 1.37 -13.49
CA ASP A 22 -11.55 0.49 -14.60
C ASP A 22 -10.16 0.82 -15.18
N LYS A 23 -9.86 2.11 -15.38
CA LYS A 23 -8.54 2.58 -15.82
C LYS A 23 -7.44 2.15 -14.84
N LEU A 24 -7.62 2.43 -13.55
CA LEU A 24 -6.70 2.06 -12.47
C LEU A 24 -6.49 0.53 -12.40
N SER A 25 -7.58 -0.23 -12.45
CA SER A 25 -7.53 -1.70 -12.42
C SER A 25 -6.77 -2.27 -13.62
N LYS A 26 -6.93 -1.70 -14.81
CA LYS A 26 -6.21 -2.10 -16.03
C LYS A 26 -4.70 -1.82 -15.94
N ALA A 27 -4.31 -0.75 -15.24
CA ALA A 27 -2.91 -0.45 -14.96
C ALA A 27 -2.34 -1.24 -13.75
N GLY A 28 -3.10 -2.19 -13.20
CA GLY A 28 -2.66 -3.05 -12.10
C GLY A 28 -2.85 -2.45 -10.71
N ILE A 29 -3.41 -1.25 -10.61
CA ILE A 29 -3.69 -0.57 -9.35
C ILE A 29 -5.05 -1.04 -8.86
N LYS A 30 -5.09 -1.92 -7.86
CA LYS A 30 -6.31 -2.63 -7.44
C LYS A 30 -6.74 -2.35 -6.00
N THR A 31 -5.82 -1.83 -5.19
CA THR A 31 -6.05 -1.51 -3.77
C THR A 31 -5.79 -0.04 -3.49
N SER A 32 -6.39 0.46 -2.41
CA SER A 32 -6.11 1.82 -1.92
C SER A 32 -4.64 2.01 -1.52
N GLU A 33 -3.98 0.96 -1.03
CA GLU A 33 -2.55 0.94 -0.74
C GLU A 33 -1.70 1.22 -1.97
N ASN A 34 -2.03 0.62 -3.12
CA ASN A 34 -1.33 0.93 -4.36
C ASN A 34 -1.45 2.42 -4.70
N LEU A 35 -2.66 2.98 -4.58
CA LEU A 35 -2.88 4.42 -4.83
C LEU A 35 -2.10 5.31 -3.86
N LEU A 36 -2.09 4.99 -2.56
CA LEU A 36 -1.34 5.74 -1.55
C LEU A 36 0.16 5.73 -1.84
N TRP A 37 0.70 4.60 -2.29
CA TRP A 37 2.10 4.53 -2.71
C TRP A 37 2.38 5.53 -3.85
N PHE A 38 1.50 5.61 -4.85
CA PHE A 38 1.64 6.58 -5.94
C PHE A 38 1.49 8.04 -5.50
N ALA A 39 0.67 8.32 -4.48
CA ALA A 39 0.58 9.65 -3.87
C ALA A 39 1.93 10.11 -3.30
N THR A 40 2.76 9.18 -2.81
CA THR A 40 4.09 9.48 -2.25
C THR A 40 5.22 9.52 -3.27
N CYS A 41 5.10 8.80 -4.40
CA CYS A 41 6.19 8.63 -5.35
C CYS A 41 6.24 9.67 -6.48
N GLY A 42 5.22 10.53 -6.64
CA GLY A 42 5.29 11.70 -7.50
C GLY A 42 5.47 11.41 -9.00
N GLN A 43 4.38 11.60 -9.74
CA GLN A 43 4.29 11.76 -11.20
C GLN A 43 4.52 10.54 -12.10
N GLY A 44 3.57 10.36 -13.02
CA GLY A 44 3.64 9.41 -14.14
C GLY A 44 2.41 8.50 -14.26
N ILE A 45 1.67 8.32 -13.17
CA ILE A 45 0.51 7.42 -13.15
C ILE A 45 -0.62 7.92 -14.05
N ALA A 46 -0.97 9.22 -14.00
CA ALA A 46 -2.03 9.80 -14.83
C ALA A 46 -1.86 9.46 -16.33
N ARG A 47 -0.62 9.55 -16.84
CA ARG A 47 -0.27 9.17 -18.22
C ARG A 47 -0.40 7.66 -18.46
N GLN A 48 0.06 6.84 -17.51
CA GLN A 48 -0.04 5.38 -17.61
C GLN A 48 -1.49 4.87 -17.61
N VAL A 49 -2.39 5.54 -16.87
CA VAL A 49 -3.82 5.21 -16.85
C VAL A 49 -4.67 5.97 -17.86
N ASN A 50 -4.08 6.81 -18.70
CA ASN A 50 -4.81 7.62 -19.68
C ASN A 50 -5.95 8.43 -19.01
N MET A 51 -5.56 9.20 -17.99
CA MET A 51 -6.41 10.06 -17.17
C MET A 51 -5.78 11.46 -17.12
N SER A 52 -6.58 12.51 -16.94
CA SER A 52 -5.99 13.84 -16.76
C SER A 52 -5.19 13.89 -15.45
N GLU A 53 -4.18 14.76 -15.40
CA GLU A 53 -3.40 14.97 -14.18
C GLU A 53 -4.32 15.50 -13.05
N GLU A 54 -5.27 16.37 -13.38
CA GLU A 54 -6.29 16.91 -12.45
C GLU A 54 -7.22 15.83 -11.86
N GLU A 55 -7.72 14.91 -12.69
CA GLU A 55 -8.56 13.80 -12.24
C GLU A 55 -7.78 12.86 -11.30
N MET A 56 -6.51 12.60 -11.65
CA MET A 56 -5.63 11.77 -10.83
C MET A 56 -5.30 12.44 -9.50
N ASP A 57 -4.95 13.72 -9.51
CA ASP A 57 -4.63 14.48 -8.30
C ASP A 57 -5.83 14.51 -7.36
N SER A 58 -7.05 14.73 -7.89
CA SER A 58 -8.28 14.65 -7.09
C SER A 58 -8.48 13.29 -6.42
N ILE A 59 -8.18 12.19 -7.12
CA ILE A 59 -8.27 10.83 -6.54
C ILE A 59 -7.21 10.64 -5.46
N LEU A 60 -5.96 11.02 -5.72
CA LEU A 60 -4.86 10.87 -4.77
C LEU A 60 -5.08 11.72 -3.52
N ASP A 61 -5.60 12.94 -3.65
CA ASP A 61 -5.95 13.80 -2.53
C ASP A 61 -7.08 13.19 -1.70
N ALA A 62 -8.16 12.73 -2.34
CA ALA A 62 -9.28 12.11 -1.64
C ALA A 62 -8.85 10.84 -0.87
N VAL A 63 -8.05 9.99 -1.51
CA VAL A 63 -7.50 8.77 -0.90
C VAL A 63 -6.54 9.13 0.24
N THR A 64 -5.64 10.09 0.01
CA THR A 64 -4.69 10.53 1.04
C THR A 64 -5.42 11.11 2.23
N GLN A 65 -6.44 11.94 2.05
CA GLN A 65 -7.23 12.48 3.17
C GLN A 65 -7.96 11.38 3.93
N HIS A 66 -8.59 10.43 3.22
CA HIS A 66 -9.32 9.32 3.82
C HIS A 66 -8.41 8.40 4.65
N PHE A 67 -7.19 8.14 4.20
CA PHE A 67 -6.22 7.30 4.90
C PHE A 67 -5.14 8.09 5.64
N SER A 68 -5.20 9.44 5.66
CA SER A 68 -4.14 10.25 6.23
C SER A 68 -4.05 9.92 7.71
N ALA A 69 -2.99 9.17 8.03
CA ALA A 69 -2.66 8.88 9.39
C ALA A 69 -2.21 10.18 10.02
N THR A 70 -2.96 10.64 11.02
CA THR A 70 -2.39 11.48 12.07
C THR A 70 -1.00 10.95 12.44
N PRO A 71 0.01 11.81 12.63
CA PRO A 71 1.33 11.38 13.06
C PRO A 71 1.20 10.37 14.21
N ARG A 72 1.65 9.14 13.96
CA ARG A 72 1.54 8.05 14.93
C ARG A 72 2.73 8.08 15.88
N LEU A 73 2.50 7.69 17.13
CA LEU A 73 3.57 7.50 18.09
C LEU A 73 4.38 6.25 17.71
N ALA A 74 5.69 6.27 18.01
CA ALA A 74 6.56 5.11 17.76
C ALA A 74 6.04 3.82 18.43
N SER A 75 5.41 3.93 19.60
CA SER A 75 4.80 2.80 20.30
C SER A 75 3.60 2.20 19.54
N GLU A 76 2.83 3.02 18.83
CA GLU A 76 1.70 2.55 18.02
C GLU A 76 2.20 1.84 16.77
N LEU A 77 3.26 2.37 16.14
CA LEU A 77 3.93 1.71 15.02
C LEU A 77 4.50 0.34 15.42
N TRP A 78 5.11 0.26 16.61
CA TRP A 78 5.66 -0.99 17.13
C TRP A 78 4.58 -2.06 17.38
N LEU A 79 3.44 -1.67 17.96
CA LEU A 79 2.33 -2.60 18.18
C LEU A 79 1.74 -3.09 16.86
N ASP A 80 1.63 -2.20 15.87
CA ASP A 80 1.13 -2.54 14.55
C ASP A 80 2.05 -3.55 13.86
N TRP A 81 3.35 -3.23 13.80
CA TRP A 81 4.40 -4.09 13.24
C TRP A 81 4.38 -5.49 13.85
N LYS A 82 4.32 -5.59 15.18
CA LYS A 82 4.22 -6.89 15.88
C LYS A 82 2.97 -7.70 15.55
N SER A 83 1.89 -7.03 15.13
CA SER A 83 0.61 -7.67 14.86
C SER A 83 0.42 -8.06 13.39
N THR A 84 1.25 -7.54 12.50
CA THR A 84 1.13 -7.72 11.04
C THR A 84 2.31 -8.47 10.43
N VAL A 85 3.52 -8.29 10.97
CA VAL A 85 4.74 -8.95 10.47
C VAL A 85 4.88 -10.33 11.10
N CYS A 86 4.99 -11.34 10.24
CA CYS A 86 5.28 -12.72 10.60
C CYS A 86 6.75 -13.04 10.35
N SER A 87 7.32 -13.92 11.18
CA SER A 87 8.62 -14.53 10.95
C SER A 87 8.46 -15.93 10.35
N LEU A 88 9.30 -16.26 9.37
CA LEU A 88 9.41 -17.58 8.76
C LEU A 88 10.71 -18.23 9.21
N GLU A 89 10.60 -19.43 9.78
CA GLU A 89 11.74 -20.29 10.14
C GLU A 89 12.34 -20.90 8.87
N THR A 90 13.67 -20.94 8.80
CA THR A 90 14.37 -21.55 7.65
C THR A 90 14.51 -23.08 7.77
N GLY A 91 14.22 -23.63 8.95
CA GLY A 91 14.42 -25.05 9.26
C GLY A 91 15.88 -25.39 9.60
N CYS A 92 16.76 -24.39 9.71
CA CYS A 92 18.14 -24.52 10.13
C CYS A 92 18.38 -23.63 11.37
N SER A 93 18.39 -24.22 12.56
CA SER A 93 18.48 -23.46 13.82
C SER A 93 19.73 -22.58 13.92
N ALA A 94 20.87 -23.02 13.38
CA ALA A 94 22.10 -22.23 13.36
C ALA A 94 22.00 -21.00 12.44
N PHE A 95 21.19 -21.11 11.37
CA PHE A 95 20.94 -20.00 10.46
C PHE A 95 19.90 -19.05 11.04
N ASP A 96 18.83 -19.58 11.63
CA ASP A 96 17.82 -18.76 12.33
C ASP A 96 18.46 -17.99 13.51
N GLU A 97 19.38 -18.60 14.28
CA GLU A 97 20.12 -17.89 15.33
C GLU A 97 21.04 -16.77 14.79
N LEU A 98 21.62 -16.97 13.61
CA LEU A 98 22.53 -16.00 13.00
C LEU A 98 21.79 -14.81 12.38
N VAL A 99 20.67 -15.08 11.69
CA VAL A 99 19.96 -14.10 10.86
C VAL A 99 18.66 -13.62 11.52
N GLY A 100 18.31 -14.16 12.70
CA GLY A 100 17.08 -13.85 13.42
C GLY A 100 15.94 -14.71 12.87
N PHE A 101 15.35 -14.31 11.74
CA PHE A 101 14.32 -15.01 10.97
C PHE A 101 14.18 -14.33 9.60
N ILE A 102 13.44 -14.93 8.66
CA ILE A 102 12.97 -14.22 7.46
C ILE A 102 11.63 -13.54 7.79
N PHE A 103 11.55 -12.22 7.71
CA PHE A 103 10.32 -11.49 8.02
C PHE A 103 9.46 -11.26 6.77
N THR A 104 8.14 -11.36 6.91
CA THR A 104 7.20 -10.85 5.89
C THR A 104 7.28 -9.33 5.83
N ASP A 105 7.00 -8.72 4.67
CA ASP A 105 7.12 -7.26 4.43
C ASP A 105 8.57 -6.78 4.24
N GLU A 106 9.54 -7.70 4.22
CA GLU A 106 10.94 -7.42 3.88
C GLU A 106 11.41 -8.28 2.69
N VAL A 107 12.38 -7.77 1.95
CA VAL A 107 13.11 -8.54 0.93
C VAL A 107 14.47 -8.93 1.52
N THR A 108 14.63 -10.21 1.82
CA THR A 108 15.92 -10.79 2.24
C THR A 108 16.58 -11.48 1.06
N GLU A 109 17.75 -11.00 0.64
CA GLU A 109 18.57 -11.60 -0.41
C GLU A 109 19.79 -12.31 0.20
N LEU A 110 20.08 -13.54 -0.25
CA LEU A 110 21.24 -14.33 0.16
C LEU A 110 22.24 -14.39 -1.00
N VAL A 111 23.49 -13.96 -0.73
CA VAL A 111 24.59 -13.90 -1.71
C VAL A 111 25.63 -14.98 -1.43
#